data_AF-A0A087VJ19-F1
#
_entry.id   AF-A0A087VJ19-F1
#
_cell.length_a   1.000
_cell.length_b   1.000
_cell.length_c   1.000
_cell.angle_alpha   90.00
_cell.angle_beta   90.00
_cell.angle_gamma   90.00
#
_symmetry.space_group_name_H-M   'P 1'
#
loop_
_entity.id
_entity.type
_entity.pdbx_description
1 polymer ?
#
loop_
_entity_poly.entity_id
_entity_poly.type
_entity_poly.pdbx_seq_one_letter_code
_entity_poly.pdbx_strand_id
1 'polypeptide(L)'
;MRSASKEPVPLHEEFIYCCGAATHVLKCGPWKDLSKDESKNLPRLLFMIIPGNPGLAGYYRTFIQALYCGLNQQYPVWVVSHAGHCKPPSGMEMIEDTDIKELEDVFGLNGQVEHKLNFLKKNVSKDIKLVLIAHSIGCYITLEMMKRASELQVLRSVLLFPTIERMAQSPQGKLMTPLLCKLRYVLYMPVYLLSFLPEGVKASLVRFALRGMKTCDESSITTSVNLFSVDCI
;
A
#
# COMPACT_ATOMS: atom_id res chain seq x y z
N MET A 1 30.72 3.66 -24.73
CA MET A 1 29.65 3.63 -23.69
C MET A 1 29.59 2.22 -23.12
N ARG A 2 30.13 2.01 -21.92
CA ARG A 2 30.08 0.70 -21.25
C ARG A 2 28.64 0.48 -20.77
N SER A 3 28.01 -0.60 -21.24
CA SER A 3 26.75 -1.07 -20.66
C SER A 3 27.04 -1.49 -19.22
N ALA A 4 26.62 -0.68 -18.25
CA ALA A 4 26.56 -1.12 -16.87
C ALA A 4 25.67 -2.36 -16.83
N SER A 5 26.25 -3.50 -16.45
CA SER A 5 25.50 -4.68 -16.06
C SER A 5 24.48 -4.24 -15.01
N LYS A 6 23.18 -4.29 -15.37
CA LYS A 6 22.09 -3.95 -14.44
C LYS A 6 22.07 -5.03 -13.36
N GLU A 7 22.73 -4.78 -12.24
CA GLU A 7 22.44 -5.52 -11.02
C GLU A 7 20.92 -5.45 -10.77
N PRO A 8 20.29 -6.56 -10.35
CA PRO A 8 18.87 -6.59 -10.10
C PRO A 8 18.51 -5.54 -9.04
N VAL A 9 17.52 -4.70 -9.33
CA VAL A 9 17.05 -3.68 -8.39
C VAL A 9 16.63 -4.39 -7.08
N PRO A 10 17.20 -4.02 -5.93
CA PRO A 10 16.98 -4.74 -4.69
C PRO A 10 15.57 -4.43 -4.18
N LEU A 11 14.64 -5.35 -4.43
CA LEU A 11 13.25 -5.30 -3.98
C LEU A 11 13.04 -6.37 -2.91
N HIS A 12 12.60 -5.96 -1.73
CA HIS A 12 12.29 -6.82 -0.61
C HIS A 12 10.84 -6.66 -0.19
N GLU A 13 10.25 -7.76 0.23
CA GLU A 13 8.87 -7.85 0.68
C GLU A 13 8.86 -8.42 2.08
N GLU A 14 8.06 -7.81 2.94
CA GLU A 14 7.84 -8.30 4.29
C GLU A 14 6.37 -8.16 4.66
N PHE A 15 5.92 -9.03 5.55
CA PHE A 15 4.60 -8.96 6.17
C PHE A 15 4.81 -8.76 7.67
N ILE A 16 4.19 -7.71 8.22
CA ILE A 16 4.29 -7.38 9.64
C ILE A 16 2.91 -7.15 10.25
N TYR A 17 2.78 -7.32 11.56
CA TYR A 17 1.59 -6.89 12.28
C TYR A 17 1.70 -5.42 12.65
N CYS A 18 0.68 -4.65 12.28
CA CYS A 18 0.54 -3.28 12.71
C CYS A 18 -0.92 -3.01 13.08
N CYS A 19 -1.15 -2.58 14.33
CA CYS A 19 -2.49 -2.40 14.90
C CYS A 19 -3.38 -3.64 14.75
N GLY A 20 -2.86 -4.83 15.09
CA GLY A 20 -3.60 -6.10 14.98
C GLY A 20 -3.79 -6.63 13.54
N ALA A 21 -3.48 -5.83 12.51
CA ALA A 21 -3.67 -6.21 11.12
C ALA A 21 -2.38 -6.63 10.43
N ALA A 22 -2.45 -7.72 9.65
CA ALA A 22 -1.40 -8.08 8.71
C ALA A 22 -1.21 -6.93 7.69
N THR A 23 0.04 -6.56 7.46
CA THR A 23 0.43 -5.43 6.62
C THR A 23 1.57 -5.83 5.72
N HIS A 24 1.36 -5.72 4.41
CA HIS A 24 2.40 -5.96 3.41
C HIS A 24 3.19 -4.68 3.14
N VAL A 25 4.52 -4.79 3.22
CA VAL A 25 5.45 -3.70 2.96
C VAL A 25 6.39 -4.09 1.83
N LEU A 26 6.46 -3.24 0.81
CA LEU A 26 7.51 -3.32 -0.21
C LEU A 26 8.62 -2.34 0.11
N LYS A 27 9.87 -2.79 0.04
CA LYS A 27 11.06 -1.98 0.29
C LYS A 27 12.01 -2.09 -0.91
N CYS A 28 12.43 -0.96 -1.45
CA CYS A 28 13.39 -0.89 -2.55
C CYS A 28 14.58 -0.01 -2.13
N GLY A 29 15.81 -0.46 -2.41
CA GLY A 29 17.04 0.28 -2.09
C GLY A 29 17.69 -0.10 -0.75
N PRO A 30 18.54 0.75 -0.14
CA PRO A 30 19.19 0.41 1.13
C PRO A 30 18.19 0.51 2.29
N TRP A 31 17.61 -0.62 2.74
CA TRP A 31 16.61 -0.65 3.82
C TRP A 31 17.13 -1.17 5.16
N LYS A 32 18.21 -1.96 5.18
CA LYS A 32 18.75 -2.58 6.41
C LYS A 32 19.45 -1.56 7.32
N ASP A 33 19.93 -0.47 6.74
CA ASP A 33 20.79 0.50 7.43
C ASP A 33 20.00 1.64 8.09
N LEU A 34 18.67 1.70 7.86
CA LEU A 34 17.81 2.76 8.41
C LEU A 34 17.72 2.74 9.94
N SER A 35 18.02 1.62 10.59
CA SER A 35 17.91 1.47 12.05
C SER A 35 19.25 1.35 12.80
N LYS A 36 20.38 1.12 12.11
CA LYS A 36 21.60 0.65 12.80
C LYS A 36 22.94 1.25 12.39
N ASP A 37 23.03 2.07 11.34
CA ASP A 37 24.35 2.55 10.88
C ASP A 37 24.57 4.04 11.14
N GLU A 38 25.55 4.35 12.00
CA GLU A 38 26.13 5.69 12.21
C GLU A 38 27.02 6.13 11.03
N SER A 39 26.69 5.75 9.79
CA SER A 39 27.45 6.22 8.63
C SER A 39 27.08 7.69 8.36
N LYS A 40 27.95 8.58 8.82
CA LYS A 40 27.77 10.04 8.87
C LYS A 40 27.55 10.76 7.51
N ASN A 41 27.46 10.04 6.39
CA ASN A 41 27.63 10.64 5.06
C ASN A 41 26.43 10.50 4.10
N LEU A 42 25.38 9.74 4.41
CA LEU A 42 24.19 9.65 3.54
C LEU A 42 22.98 10.34 4.20
N PRO A 43 22.20 11.18 3.48
CA PRO A 43 20.99 11.75 4.04
C PRO A 43 20.03 10.64 4.46
N ARG A 44 19.63 10.62 5.74
CA ARG A 44 18.60 9.73 6.27
C ARG A 44 17.23 10.17 5.76
N LEU A 45 16.96 9.92 4.48
CA LEU A 45 15.75 10.29 3.77
C LEU A 45 15.04 9.03 3.29
N LEU A 46 13.76 8.91 3.61
CA LEU A 46 12.90 7.81 3.18
C LEU A 46 11.77 8.35 2.30
N PHE A 47 11.62 7.74 1.12
CA PHE A 47 10.44 7.95 0.27
C PHE A 47 9.39 6.91 0.67
N MET A 48 8.27 7.35 1.24
CA MET A 48 7.19 6.46 1.66
C MET A 48 5.96 6.67 0.80
N ILE A 49 5.48 5.60 0.20
CA ILE A 49 4.28 5.58 -0.65
C ILE A 49 3.09 5.09 0.18
N ILE A 50 2.03 5.91 0.21
CA ILE A 50 0.73 5.57 0.76
C ILE A 50 -0.22 5.22 -0.40
N PRO A 51 -0.62 3.93 -0.53
CA PRO A 51 -1.48 3.49 -1.61
C PRO A 51 -2.84 4.19 -1.67
N GLY A 52 -3.47 4.12 -2.84
CA GLY A 52 -4.92 4.28 -3.01
C GLY A 52 -5.65 2.94 -3.00
N ASN A 53 -6.96 2.96 -3.29
CA ASN A 53 -7.76 1.73 -3.33
C ASN A 53 -7.64 0.99 -4.68
N PRO A 54 -7.57 -0.36 -4.67
CA PRO A 54 -7.46 -1.22 -3.49
C PRO A 54 -6.03 -1.20 -2.95
N GLY A 55 -5.88 -0.94 -1.65
CA GLY A 55 -4.66 -0.59 -0.90
C GLY A 55 -3.52 -1.62 -0.85
N LEU A 56 -3.34 -2.46 -1.86
CA LEU A 56 -2.27 -3.44 -1.93
C LEU A 56 -0.97 -2.80 -2.42
N ALA A 57 0.11 -3.04 -1.68
CA ALA A 57 1.44 -2.57 -2.07
C ALA A 57 1.91 -3.16 -3.42
N GLY A 58 1.42 -4.36 -3.79
CA GLY A 58 1.81 -5.05 -5.02
C GLY A 58 1.59 -4.26 -6.32
N TYR A 59 0.60 -3.36 -6.36
CA TYR A 59 0.37 -2.47 -7.51
C TYR A 59 1.50 -1.45 -7.74
N TYR A 60 2.33 -1.22 -6.73
CA TYR A 60 3.39 -0.22 -6.76
C TYR A 60 4.76 -0.83 -7.05
N ARG A 61 4.87 -2.13 -7.36
CA ARG A 61 6.16 -2.81 -7.61
C ARG A 61 6.97 -2.22 -8.75
N THR A 62 6.35 -1.99 -9.90
CA THR A 62 7.06 -1.34 -11.02
C THR A 62 7.35 0.12 -10.69
N PHE A 63 6.43 0.80 -10.01
CA PHE A 63 6.58 2.21 -9.64
C PHE A 63 7.73 2.44 -8.64
N ILE A 64 7.84 1.61 -7.60
CA ILE A 64 8.88 1.72 -6.57
C ILE A 64 10.27 1.50 -7.16
N GLN A 65 10.41 0.55 -8.10
CA GLN A 65 11.66 0.28 -8.81
C GLN A 65 12.03 1.45 -9.75
N ALA A 66 11.06 1.95 -10.51
CA ALA A 66 11.27 3.10 -11.39
C ALA A 66 11.64 4.36 -10.60
N LEU A 67 10.98 4.59 -9.47
CA LEU A 67 11.27 5.71 -8.59
C LEU A 67 12.67 5.58 -7.98
N TYR A 68 13.04 4.41 -7.46
CA TYR A 68 14.37 4.17 -6.92
C TYR A 68 15.47 4.43 -7.97
N CYS A 69 15.29 3.94 -9.19
CA CYS A 69 16.20 4.21 -10.30
C CYS A 69 16.26 5.71 -10.65
N GLY A 70 15.12 6.40 -10.67
CA GLY A 70 15.03 7.84 -10.92
C GLY A 70 15.62 8.69 -9.80
N LEU A 71 15.71 8.15 -8.59
CA LEU A 71 16.40 8.73 -7.42
C LEU A 71 17.90 8.38 -7.38
N ASN A 72 18.47 8.01 -8.53
CA ASN A 72 19.86 7.59 -8.69
C ASN A 72 20.27 6.44 -7.74
N GLN A 73 19.30 5.62 -7.31
CA GLN A 73 19.52 4.49 -6.41
C GLN A 73 20.12 4.89 -5.04
N GLN A 74 19.88 6.12 -4.59
CA GLN A 74 20.49 6.64 -3.35
C GLN A 74 19.59 6.52 -2.13
N TYR A 75 18.27 6.53 -2.30
CA TYR A 75 17.31 6.63 -1.20
C TYR A 75 16.39 5.42 -1.15
N PRO A 76 16.12 4.87 0.05
CA PRO A 76 15.13 3.83 0.20
C PRO A 76 13.74 4.35 -0.17
N VAL A 77 12.98 3.50 -0.85
CA VAL A 77 11.59 3.73 -1.20
C VAL A 77 10.75 2.61 -0.63
N TRP A 78 9.74 2.93 0.18
CA TRP A 78 8.87 1.97 0.83
C TRP A 78 7.42 2.18 0.39
N VAL A 79 6.63 1.11 0.30
CA VAL A 79 5.17 1.15 0.12
C VAL A 79 4.54 0.36 1.25
N VAL A 80 3.55 0.93 1.94
CA VAL A 80 2.85 0.25 3.04
C VAL A 80 1.39 0.04 2.66
N SER A 81 0.97 -1.22 2.53
CA SER A 81 -0.42 -1.55 2.21
C SER A 81 -1.40 -0.99 3.25
N HIS A 82 -2.63 -0.69 2.85
CA HIS A 82 -3.72 -0.46 3.80
C HIS A 82 -3.91 -1.69 4.69
N ALA A 83 -4.27 -1.47 5.96
CA ALA A 83 -4.56 -2.52 6.91
C ALA A 83 -5.73 -3.38 6.40
N GLY A 84 -5.60 -4.71 6.43
CA GLY A 84 -6.66 -5.63 5.95
C GLY A 84 -6.71 -5.85 4.43
N HIS A 85 -5.94 -5.10 3.63
CA HIS A 85 -5.98 -5.22 2.17
C HIS A 85 -5.02 -6.29 1.61
N CYS A 86 -4.08 -6.82 2.40
CA CYS A 86 -3.17 -7.85 1.93
C CYS A 86 -3.65 -9.24 2.37
N LYS A 87 -3.44 -10.24 1.52
CA LYS A 87 -3.55 -11.65 1.89
C LYS A 87 -2.42 -11.97 2.90
N PRO A 88 -2.74 -12.32 4.17
CA PRO A 88 -1.73 -12.69 5.12
C PRO A 88 -1.01 -13.98 4.69
N PRO A 89 0.31 -14.11 4.95
CA PRO A 89 1.01 -15.39 4.77
C PRO A 89 0.45 -16.47 5.69
N SER A 90 0.62 -17.74 5.30
CA SER A 90 0.22 -18.88 6.14
C SER A 90 0.87 -18.80 7.54
N GLY A 91 0.06 -18.92 8.58
CA GLY A 91 0.49 -18.79 9.98
C GLY A 91 0.46 -17.36 10.53
N MET A 92 0.06 -16.37 9.73
CA MET A 92 -0.20 -15.00 10.17
C MET A 92 -1.72 -14.79 10.34
N GLU A 93 -2.25 -15.16 11.51
CA GLU A 93 -3.67 -14.93 11.84
C GLU A 93 -3.91 -13.50 12.32
N MET A 94 -5.04 -12.91 11.94
CA MET A 94 -5.46 -11.62 12.51
C MET A 94 -5.60 -11.81 14.03
N ILE A 95 -4.88 -11.00 14.82
CA ILE A 95 -4.83 -11.20 16.26
C ILE A 95 -6.20 -10.85 16.87
N GLU A 96 -6.91 -11.86 17.37
CA GLU A 96 -8.23 -11.75 18.02
C GLU A 96 -8.19 -11.00 19.37
N ASP A 97 -7.01 -10.79 19.97
CA ASP A 97 -6.84 -10.16 21.29
C ASP A 97 -7.09 -8.63 21.33
N THR A 98 -7.67 -8.04 20.30
CA THR A 98 -8.03 -6.62 20.29
C THR A 98 -9.55 -6.48 20.37
N ASP A 99 -10.05 -5.61 21.26
CA ASP A 99 -11.48 -5.35 21.42
C ASP A 99 -12.14 -5.16 20.04
N ILE A 100 -13.25 -5.88 19.74
CA ILE A 100 -13.86 -5.93 18.39
C ILE A 100 -14.13 -4.54 17.82
N LYS A 101 -14.46 -3.57 18.69
CA LYS A 101 -14.65 -2.15 18.32
C LYS A 101 -13.36 -1.44 17.89
N GLU A 102 -12.23 -1.79 18.49
CA GLU A 102 -10.92 -1.28 18.08
C GLU A 102 -10.51 -1.89 16.74
N LEU A 103 -10.79 -3.17 16.51
CA LEU A 103 -10.50 -3.85 15.23
C LEU A 103 -11.37 -3.31 14.08
N GLU A 104 -12.65 -3.01 14.33
CA GLU A 104 -13.53 -2.40 13.32
C GLU A 104 -13.04 -1.02 12.85
N ASP A 105 -12.47 -0.20 13.76
CA ASP A 105 -11.95 1.12 13.36
C ASP A 105 -10.66 1.01 12.55
N VAL A 106 -9.82 -0.02 12.76
CA VAL A 106 -8.55 -0.23 12.02
C VAL A 106 -8.75 -0.20 10.51
N PHE A 107 -9.84 -0.79 10.01
CA PHE A 107 -10.15 -0.82 8.58
C PHE A 107 -10.89 0.44 8.11
N GLY A 108 -11.44 1.24 9.03
CA GLY A 108 -12.02 2.53 8.77
C GLY A 108 -10.97 3.58 8.36
N LEU A 109 -11.45 4.70 7.80
CA LEU A 109 -10.55 5.75 7.29
C LEU A 109 -9.65 6.35 8.39
N ASN A 110 -10.17 6.49 9.60
CA ASN A 110 -9.38 6.94 10.75
C ASN A 110 -8.37 5.89 11.20
N GLY A 111 -8.76 4.63 11.32
CA GLY A 111 -7.83 3.56 11.65
C GLY A 111 -6.73 3.38 10.61
N GLN A 112 -6.99 3.62 9.32
CA GLN A 112 -5.93 3.63 8.30
C GLN A 112 -4.91 4.76 8.51
N VAL A 113 -5.34 5.93 9.01
CA VAL A 113 -4.42 7.02 9.40
C VAL A 113 -3.57 6.59 10.59
N GLU A 114 -4.19 6.10 11.65
CA GLU A 114 -3.49 5.65 12.87
C GLU A 114 -2.56 4.47 12.58
N HIS A 115 -2.96 3.56 11.69
CA HIS A 115 -2.16 2.44 11.22
C HIS A 115 -0.84 2.91 10.60
N LYS A 116 -0.87 3.92 9.72
CA LYS A 116 0.35 4.46 9.10
C LYS A 116 1.22 5.23 10.09
N LEU A 117 0.61 5.97 11.02
CA LEU A 117 1.34 6.66 12.09
C LEU A 117 2.04 5.65 13.02
N ASN A 118 1.35 4.60 13.44
CA ASN A 118 1.90 3.55 14.28
C ASN A 118 2.97 2.73 13.55
N PHE A 119 2.79 2.48 12.25
CA PHE A 119 3.83 1.88 11.41
C PHE A 119 5.11 2.71 11.43
N LEU A 120 5.01 4.02 11.19
CA LEU A 120 6.17 4.93 11.22
C LEU A 120 6.84 4.93 12.59
N LYS A 121 6.07 5.08 13.68
CA LYS A 121 6.60 5.10 15.05
C LYS A 121 7.37 3.83 15.42
N LYS A 122 6.95 2.67 14.91
CA LYS A 122 7.57 1.37 15.20
C LYS A 122 8.76 1.04 14.31
N ASN A 123 8.73 1.45 13.04
CA ASN A 123 9.66 0.96 12.01
C ASN A 123 10.62 2.01 11.46
N VAL A 124 10.38 3.30 11.75
CA VAL A 124 11.16 4.42 11.22
C VAL A 124 11.68 5.27 12.37
N SER A 125 13.00 5.47 12.42
CA SER A 125 13.63 6.33 13.42
C SER A 125 13.19 7.79 13.28
N LYS A 126 13.05 8.50 14.39
CA LYS A 126 12.53 9.89 14.44
C LYS A 126 13.41 10.91 13.73
N ASP A 127 14.68 10.59 13.49
CA ASP A 127 15.64 11.44 12.80
C ASP A 127 15.67 11.23 11.27
N ILE A 128 14.89 10.28 10.76
CA ILE A 128 14.69 10.09 9.33
C ILE A 128 13.71 11.14 8.81
N LYS A 129 14.13 11.84 7.75
CA LYS A 129 13.28 12.75 6.98
C LYS A 129 12.43 11.97 6.00
N LEU A 130 11.21 12.45 5.76
CA LEU A 130 10.22 11.76 4.92
C LEU A 130 9.90 12.56 3.66
N VAL A 131 9.82 11.87 2.52
CA VAL A 131 9.04 12.31 1.36
C VAL A 131 7.85 11.39 1.23
N LEU A 132 6.65 11.94 1.44
CA LEU A 132 5.42 11.17 1.35
C LEU A 132 4.89 11.25 -0.09
N ILE A 133 4.59 10.11 -0.68
CA ILE A 133 3.96 10.01 -2.00
C ILE A 133 2.63 9.30 -1.79
N ALA A 134 1.54 9.93 -2.16
CA ALA A 134 0.22 9.42 -1.86
C ALA A 134 -0.60 9.26 -3.13
N HIS A 135 -1.38 8.18 -3.25
CA HIS A 135 -2.25 7.96 -4.41
C HIS A 135 -3.72 7.92 -4.00
N SER A 136 -4.58 8.66 -4.71
CA SER A 136 -6.04 8.65 -4.50
C SER A 136 -6.40 8.87 -3.03
N ILE A 137 -7.10 7.93 -2.37
CA ILE A 137 -7.48 8.02 -0.95
C ILE A 137 -6.27 8.11 0.00
N GLY A 138 -5.12 7.57 -0.42
CA GLY A 138 -3.85 7.74 0.29
C GLY A 138 -3.52 9.21 0.50
N CYS A 139 -3.97 10.12 -0.37
CA CYS A 139 -3.75 11.56 -0.21
C CYS A 139 -4.44 12.13 1.02
N TYR A 140 -5.70 11.75 1.26
CA TYR A 140 -6.40 12.11 2.49
C TYR A 140 -5.65 11.56 3.71
N ILE A 141 -5.25 10.29 3.66
CA ILE A 141 -4.52 9.63 4.76
C ILE A 141 -3.22 10.38 5.07
N THR A 142 -2.42 10.71 4.05
CA THR A 142 -1.19 11.48 4.20
C THR A 142 -1.41 12.87 4.80
N LEU A 143 -2.45 13.59 4.37
CA LEU A 143 -2.76 14.91 4.92
C LEU A 143 -3.16 14.83 6.40
N GLU A 144 -3.99 13.84 6.77
CA GLU A 144 -4.38 13.60 8.16
C GLU A 144 -3.20 13.15 9.03
N MET A 145 -2.30 12.31 8.51
CA MET A 145 -1.06 11.95 9.21
C MET A 145 -0.23 13.20 9.55
N MET A 146 -0.02 14.08 8.57
CA MET A 146 0.76 15.31 8.76
C MET A 146 0.10 16.29 9.74
N LYS A 147 -1.23 16.31 9.79
CA LYS A 147 -1.99 17.14 10.72
C LYS A 147 -1.92 16.62 12.16
N ARG A 148 -1.99 15.31 12.35
CA ARG A 148 -2.02 14.66 13.68
C ARG A 148 -0.64 14.47 14.30
N ALA A 149 0.39 14.29 13.47
CA ALA A 149 1.75 14.01 13.91
C ALA A 149 2.72 15.06 13.35
N SER A 150 2.73 16.24 13.97
CA SER A 150 3.60 17.36 13.59
C SER A 150 5.09 17.09 13.88
N GLU A 151 5.40 16.06 14.65
CA GLU A 151 6.76 15.58 14.90
C GLU A 151 7.39 14.85 13.70
N LEU A 152 6.57 14.45 12.71
CA LEU A 152 7.08 13.82 11.49
C LEU A 152 7.90 14.82 10.66
N GLN A 153 9.15 14.47 10.35
CA GLN A 153 10.03 15.31 9.55
C GLN A 153 9.72 15.21 8.04
N VAL A 154 8.52 15.60 7.64
CA VAL A 154 8.07 15.56 6.23
C VAL A 154 8.67 16.73 5.46
N LEU A 155 9.58 16.45 4.53
CA LEU A 155 10.18 17.47 3.65
C LEU A 155 9.26 17.86 2.51
N ARG A 156 8.59 16.88 1.90
CA ARG A 156 7.67 17.07 0.78
C ARG A 156 6.57 16.02 0.80
N SER A 157 5.40 16.41 0.30
CA SER A 157 4.29 15.50 0.00
C SER A 157 3.94 15.63 -1.48
N VAL A 158 3.83 14.50 -2.18
CA VAL A 158 3.45 14.40 -3.58
C VAL A 158 2.12 13.65 -3.67
N LEU A 159 1.07 14.36 -4.07
CA LEU A 159 -0.29 13.82 -4.12
C LEU A 159 -0.65 13.43 -5.56
N LEU A 160 -0.66 12.14 -5.85
CA LEU A 160 -0.99 11.57 -7.14
C LEU A 160 -2.50 11.35 -7.25
N PHE A 161 -3.15 12.10 -8.13
CA PHE A 161 -4.60 12.01 -8.40
C PHE A 161 -5.43 12.09 -7.10
N PRO A 162 -5.36 13.22 -6.36
CA PRO A 162 -5.80 13.29 -4.98
C PRO A 162 -7.29 13.08 -4.78
N THR A 163 -7.63 12.21 -3.83
CA THR A 163 -8.97 12.11 -3.25
C THR A 163 -8.91 12.67 -1.83
N ILE A 164 -9.41 13.90 -1.64
CA ILE A 164 -9.33 14.63 -0.34
C ILE A 164 -10.71 14.82 0.26
N GLU A 165 -11.66 15.37 -0.49
CA GLU A 165 -12.99 15.68 0.01
C GLU A 165 -14.08 15.30 -0.99
N ARG A 166 -15.30 15.06 -0.48
CA ARG A 166 -16.53 14.85 -1.25
C ARG A 166 -16.44 13.78 -2.35
N MET A 167 -15.65 12.71 -2.14
CA MET A 167 -15.51 11.60 -3.09
C MET A 167 -16.88 11.03 -3.53
N ALA A 168 -17.80 10.82 -2.60
CA ALA A 168 -19.14 10.30 -2.86
C ALA A 168 -20.02 11.25 -3.70
N GLN A 169 -19.67 12.54 -3.80
CA GLN A 169 -20.40 13.54 -4.58
C GLN A 169 -19.83 13.70 -6.00
N SER A 170 -18.69 13.09 -6.31
CA SER A 170 -18.15 13.05 -7.68
C SER A 170 -19.10 12.31 -8.62
N PRO A 171 -19.04 12.52 -9.95
CA PRO A 171 -19.90 11.81 -10.90
C PRO A 171 -19.83 10.29 -10.75
N GLN A 172 -18.62 9.74 -10.59
CA GLN A 172 -18.39 8.32 -10.32
C GLN A 172 -18.86 7.93 -8.92
N GLY A 173 -18.62 8.78 -7.91
CA GLY A 173 -19.05 8.54 -6.53
C GLY A 173 -20.58 8.41 -6.41
N LYS A 174 -21.34 9.30 -7.05
CA LYS A 174 -22.81 9.25 -7.02
C LYS A 174 -23.38 7.94 -7.58
N LEU A 175 -22.69 7.35 -8.56
CA LEU A 175 -23.04 6.05 -9.13
C LEU A 175 -22.54 4.88 -8.28
N MET A 176 -21.28 4.95 -7.82
CA MET A 176 -20.59 3.82 -7.22
C MET A 176 -20.87 3.67 -5.71
N THR A 177 -21.06 4.77 -4.97
CA THR A 177 -21.39 4.75 -3.54
C THR A 177 -22.66 3.95 -3.21
N PRO A 178 -23.81 4.12 -3.91
CA PRO A 178 -24.98 3.28 -3.60
C PRO A 178 -24.72 1.80 -3.90
N LEU A 179 -24.00 1.48 -4.99
CA LEU A 179 -23.64 0.11 -5.34
C LEU A 179 -22.74 -0.52 -4.26
N LEU A 180 -21.65 0.16 -3.88
CA LEU A 180 -20.67 -0.36 -2.94
C LEU A 180 -21.15 -0.33 -1.48
N CYS A 181 -22.02 0.60 -1.08
CA CYS A 181 -22.45 0.70 0.32
C CYS A 181 -23.79 -0.01 0.57
N LYS A 182 -24.77 0.12 -0.32
CA LYS A 182 -26.11 -0.46 -0.12
C LYS A 182 -26.20 -1.90 -0.62
N LEU A 183 -25.49 -2.22 -1.70
CA LEU A 183 -25.49 -3.57 -2.30
C LEU A 183 -24.22 -4.38 -1.95
N ARG A 184 -23.46 -3.96 -0.93
CA ARG A 184 -22.18 -4.61 -0.54
C ARG A 184 -22.30 -6.12 -0.37
N TYR A 185 -23.34 -6.57 0.33
CA TYR A 185 -23.55 -7.99 0.62
C TYR A 185 -23.90 -8.79 -0.64
N VAL A 186 -24.58 -8.16 -1.60
CA VAL A 186 -24.85 -8.78 -2.90
C VAL A 186 -23.55 -8.94 -3.69
N LEU A 187 -22.63 -7.98 -3.58
CA LEU A 187 -21.32 -8.04 -4.25
C LEU A 187 -20.37 -9.08 -3.61
N TYR A 188 -20.56 -9.45 -2.35
CA TYR A 188 -19.76 -10.49 -1.70
C TYR A 188 -19.95 -11.86 -2.34
N MET A 189 -21.18 -12.20 -2.76
CA MET A 189 -21.48 -13.51 -3.36
C MET A 189 -20.68 -13.77 -4.64
N PRO A 190 -20.63 -12.87 -5.64
CA PRO A 190 -19.75 -13.03 -6.80
C PRO A 190 -18.27 -13.17 -6.44
N VAL A 191 -17.75 -12.35 -5.52
CA VAL A 191 -16.33 -12.42 -5.10
C VAL A 191 -16.04 -13.76 -4.44
N TYR A 192 -16.93 -14.22 -3.55
CA TYR A 192 -16.84 -15.53 -2.91
C TYR A 192 -16.86 -16.67 -3.94
N LEU A 193 -17.75 -16.61 -4.94
CA LEU A 193 -17.79 -17.61 -6.02
C LEU A 193 -16.50 -17.60 -6.86
N LEU A 194 -15.94 -16.42 -7.15
CA LEU A 194 -14.67 -16.28 -7.87
C LEU A 194 -13.49 -16.86 -7.06
N SER A 195 -13.57 -16.89 -5.73
CA SER A 195 -12.51 -17.42 -4.87
C SER A 195 -12.24 -18.91 -5.09
N PHE A 196 -13.24 -19.69 -5.50
CA PHE A 196 -13.14 -21.13 -5.82
C PHE A 196 -12.49 -21.44 -7.17
N LEU A 197 -12.33 -20.44 -8.05
CA LEU A 197 -11.75 -20.69 -9.36
C LEU A 197 -10.25 -21.01 -9.24
N PRO A 198 -9.70 -21.86 -10.13
CA PRO A 198 -8.26 -22.07 -10.21
C PRO A 198 -7.52 -20.76 -10.49
N GLU A 199 -6.32 -20.60 -9.92
CA GLU A 199 -5.50 -19.38 -10.06
C GLU A 199 -5.25 -18.98 -11.53
N GLY A 200 -5.05 -19.97 -12.42
CA GLY A 200 -4.90 -19.71 -13.86
C GLY A 200 -6.15 -19.09 -14.51
N VAL A 201 -7.35 -19.46 -14.04
CA VAL A 201 -8.62 -18.90 -14.52
C VAL A 201 -8.80 -17.48 -13.98
N LYS A 202 -8.55 -17.26 -12.67
CA LYS A 202 -8.56 -15.92 -12.07
C LYS A 202 -7.62 -14.97 -12.80
N ALA A 203 -6.39 -15.40 -13.05
CA ALA A 203 -5.40 -14.61 -13.79
C ALA A 203 -5.85 -14.31 -15.23
N SER A 204 -6.50 -15.26 -15.90
CA SER A 204 -7.04 -15.06 -17.25
C SER A 204 -8.19 -14.05 -17.26
N LEU A 205 -9.09 -14.08 -16.27
CA LEU A 205 -10.16 -13.10 -16.10
C LEU A 205 -9.60 -11.70 -15.84
N VAL A 206 -8.60 -11.58 -14.97
CA VAL A 206 -7.90 -10.31 -14.71
C VAL A 206 -7.24 -9.78 -15.98
N ARG A 207 -6.46 -10.60 -16.69
CA ARG A 207 -5.84 -10.22 -17.96
C ARG A 207 -6.89 -9.76 -18.98
N PHE A 208 -8.02 -10.45 -19.05
CA PHE A 208 -9.12 -10.06 -19.92
C PHE A 208 -9.73 -8.71 -19.53
N ALA A 209 -9.99 -8.47 -18.23
CA ALA A 209 -10.49 -7.19 -17.74
C ALA A 209 -9.50 -6.04 -18.00
N LEU A 210 -8.20 -6.33 -17.90
CA LEU A 210 -7.11 -5.38 -18.07
C LEU A 210 -6.61 -5.24 -19.52
N ARG A 211 -7.20 -5.95 -20.49
CA ARG A 211 -6.76 -5.99 -21.90
C ARG A 211 -6.70 -4.63 -22.60
N GLY A 212 -7.46 -3.65 -22.10
CA GLY A 212 -7.50 -2.29 -22.64
C GLY A 212 -6.35 -1.39 -22.15
N MET A 213 -5.54 -1.84 -21.18
CA MET A 213 -4.43 -1.07 -20.66
C MET A 213 -3.20 -1.21 -21.57
N LYS A 214 -2.59 -0.09 -21.95
CA LYS A 214 -1.40 -0.07 -22.84
C LYS A 214 -0.20 -0.82 -22.25
N THR A 215 -0.08 -0.83 -20.93
CA THR A 215 0.98 -1.50 -20.18
C THR A 215 0.35 -2.13 -18.94
N CYS A 216 0.31 -3.46 -18.90
CA CYS A 216 -0.07 -4.20 -17.70
C CYS A 216 1.14 -5.04 -17.30
N ASP A 217 1.73 -4.73 -16.15
CA ASP A 217 2.79 -5.52 -15.56
C ASP A 217 2.21 -6.78 -14.91
N GLU A 218 2.98 -7.87 -14.91
CA GLU A 218 2.56 -9.14 -14.26
C GLU A 218 2.34 -8.96 -12.75
N SER A 219 3.03 -8.00 -12.11
CA SER A 219 2.78 -7.68 -10.70
C SER A 219 1.38 -7.15 -10.45
N SER A 220 0.85 -6.28 -11.33
CA SER A 220 -0.55 -5.83 -11.25
C SER A 220 -1.52 -7.00 -11.41
N ILE A 221 -1.26 -7.93 -12.33
CA ILE A 221 -2.11 -9.12 -12.53
C ILE A 221 -2.14 -9.98 -11.26
N THR A 222 -0.96 -10.36 -10.75
CA THR A 222 -0.85 -11.15 -9.51
C THR A 222 -1.49 -10.44 -8.32
N THR A 223 -1.32 -9.12 -8.22
CA THR A 223 -1.93 -8.32 -7.14
C THR A 223 -3.45 -8.26 -7.27
N SER A 224 -3.99 -8.14 -8.49
CA SER A 224 -5.44 -8.18 -8.72
C SER A 224 -6.04 -9.54 -8.44
N VAL A 225 -5.32 -10.64 -8.67
CA VAL A 225 -5.80 -11.98 -8.30
C VAL A 225 -5.98 -12.12 -6.79
N ASN A 226 -5.11 -11.49 -5.99
CA ASN A 226 -5.25 -11.47 -4.53
C ASN A 226 -6.53 -10.77 -4.04
N LEU A 227 -7.18 -9.94 -4.86
CA LEU A 227 -8.47 -9.31 -4.52
C LEU A 227 -9.62 -10.33 -4.45
N PHE A 228 -9.45 -11.52 -5.03
CA PHE A 228 -10.44 -12.59 -4.93
C PHE A 228 -10.23 -13.47 -3.68
N SER A 229 -9.19 -13.21 -2.86
CA SER A 229 -8.98 -13.93 -1.61
C SER A 229 -9.99 -13.44 -0.57
N VAL A 230 -10.68 -14.38 0.09
CA VAL A 230 -11.60 -14.09 1.19
C VAL A 230 -10.89 -13.68 2.48
N ASP A 231 -9.56 -13.86 2.53
CA ASP A 231 -8.69 -13.46 3.64
C ASP A 231 -8.36 -11.96 3.64
N CYS A 232 -8.73 -11.24 2.55
CA CYS A 232 -8.67 -9.79 2.46
C CYS A 232 -10.01 -9.22 2.90
N ILE A 233 -9.99 -8.15 3.72
CA ILE A 233 -11.19 -7.50 4.28
C ILE A 233 -11.75 -6.46 3.31
#